data_AF-A0A4Q7EB10-F1
#
_entry.id   AF-A0A4Q7EB10-F1
#
_cell.length_a   1.000
_cell.length_b   1.000
_cell.length_c   1.000
_cell.angle_alpha   90.00
_cell.angle_beta   90.00
_cell.angle_gamma   90.00
#
_symmetry.space_group_name_H-M   'P 1'
#
loop_
_entity.id
_entity.type
_entity.pdbx_description
1 polymer ?
#
loop_
_entity_poly.entity_id
_entity_poly.type
_entity_poly.pdbx_seq_one_letter_code
_entity_poly.pdbx_strand_id
1 'polypeptide(L)'
;MMQGFTRQETLALTQTTSSRLAYLDRTNVIVPQKYGNPKKPTVIYSWEQVLEIRAIANLRKQISLQMVRKLVAFLDEHGLDATLHDKHLVTTPNEVFLVAPDWSDMPQVMKVADRDGEGLGQLMLMVLPPLNTVIQDIWAAAEASQVVDFESFKQRAKTIPAQAS
;
A
#
# COMPACT_ATOMS: atom_id res chain seq x y z
N MET A 1 24.49 0.79 19.68
CA MET A 1 24.24 0.39 18.27
C MET A 1 23.31 1.41 17.67
N MET A 2 23.58 1.93 16.46
CA MET A 2 22.57 2.72 15.75
C MET A 2 21.42 1.77 15.37
N GLN A 3 20.27 1.93 16.01
CA GLN A 3 19.05 1.25 15.60
C GLN A 3 18.50 2.00 14.39
N GLY A 4 18.66 1.45 13.19
CA GLY A 4 18.13 2.05 11.98
C GLY A 4 18.86 1.59 10.72
N PHE A 5 18.40 2.11 9.59
CA PHE A 5 18.83 1.71 8.25
C PHE A 5 19.57 2.84 7.57
N THR A 6 20.72 2.53 6.99
CA THR A 6 21.46 3.45 6.14
C THR A 6 20.70 3.72 4.84
N ARG A 7 21.11 4.75 4.11
CA ARG A 7 20.55 5.06 2.79
C ARG A 7 20.59 3.86 1.83
N GLN A 8 21.67 3.07 1.84
CA GLN A 8 21.80 1.91 0.94
C GLN A 8 20.81 0.80 1.30
N GLU A 9 20.68 0.48 2.59
CA GLU A 9 19.72 -0.52 3.07
C GLU A 9 18.29 -0.10 2.80
N THR A 10 17.94 1.18 3.04
CA THR A 10 16.62 1.72 2.72
C THR A 10 16.31 1.58 1.23
N LEU A 11 17.25 1.89 0.34
CA LEU A 11 17.04 1.73 -1.11
C LEU A 11 16.73 0.28 -1.48
N ALA A 12 17.45 -0.67 -0.89
CA ALA A 12 17.24 -2.09 -1.13
C ALA A 12 15.87 -2.57 -0.61
N LEU A 13 15.47 -2.14 0.58
CA LEU A 13 14.23 -2.57 1.23
C LEU A 13 12.96 -1.95 0.61
N THR A 14 13.03 -0.70 0.17
CA THR A 14 11.86 0.02 -0.31
C THR A 14 11.72 0.02 -1.82
N GLN A 15 12.70 -0.52 -2.56
CA GLN A 15 12.77 -0.49 -4.03
C GLN A 15 12.55 0.93 -4.60
N THR A 16 13.13 1.93 -3.93
CA THR A 16 13.03 3.34 -4.34
C THR A 16 14.36 3.85 -4.87
N THR A 17 14.42 5.11 -5.30
CA THR A 17 15.65 5.73 -5.81
C THR A 17 16.23 6.73 -4.81
N SER A 18 17.54 6.98 -4.92
CA SER A 18 18.21 7.99 -4.09
C SER A 18 17.60 9.38 -4.28
N SER A 19 17.19 9.73 -5.50
CA SER A 19 16.50 10.99 -5.78
C SER A 19 15.15 11.09 -5.08
N ARG A 20 14.39 9.98 -4.97
CA ARG A 20 13.13 9.93 -4.23
C ARG A 20 13.34 10.09 -2.73
N LEU A 21 14.35 9.45 -2.15
CA LEU A 21 14.69 9.63 -0.73
C LEU A 21 15.06 11.08 -0.41
N ALA A 22 15.91 11.70 -1.24
CA ALA A 22 16.27 13.11 -1.07
C ALA A 22 15.05 14.03 -1.22
N TYR A 23 14.13 13.68 -2.12
CA TYR A 23 12.90 14.43 -2.30
C TYR A 23 12.00 14.36 -1.08
N LEU A 24 11.75 13.16 -0.53
CA LEU A 24 10.88 12.96 0.64
C LEU A 24 11.41 13.72 1.87
N ASP A 25 12.73 13.73 2.06
CA ASP A 25 13.44 14.52 3.06
C ASP A 25 13.23 16.03 2.84
N ARG A 26 13.51 16.53 1.63
CA ARG A 26 13.33 17.95 1.29
C ARG A 26 11.90 18.44 1.46
N THR A 27 10.90 17.57 1.26
CA THR A 27 9.48 17.93 1.37
C THR A 27 8.90 17.62 2.74
N ASN A 28 9.73 17.27 3.72
CA ASN A 28 9.34 16.90 5.08
C ASN A 28 8.31 15.77 5.17
N VAL A 29 8.19 14.94 4.12
CA VAL A 29 7.31 13.77 4.12
C VAL A 29 7.95 12.66 4.95
N ILE A 30 9.28 12.50 4.86
CA ILE A 30 10.06 11.61 5.71
C ILE A 30 11.32 12.33 6.13
N VAL A 31 11.50 12.58 7.43
CA VAL A 31 12.66 13.29 7.97
C VAL A 31 13.59 12.31 8.68
N PRO A 32 14.66 11.80 8.02
CA PRO A 32 15.58 10.86 8.65
C PRO A 32 16.50 11.55 9.66
N GLN A 33 17.11 10.74 10.53
CA GLN A 33 18.14 11.22 11.45
C GLN A 33 19.45 11.45 10.70
N LYS A 34 20.09 12.59 10.96
CA LYS A 34 21.32 13.04 10.28
C LYS A 34 22.42 13.23 11.30
N TYR A 35 23.56 12.59 11.07
CA TYR A 35 24.72 12.64 11.97
C TYR A 35 25.97 13.14 11.22
N GLY A 36 26.90 13.75 11.97
CA GLY A 36 28.21 14.13 11.46
C GLY A 36 28.20 15.43 10.64
N ASN A 37 29.03 15.48 9.59
CA ASN A 37 29.30 16.71 8.85
C ASN A 37 28.05 17.23 8.12
N PRO A 38 27.62 18.50 8.33
CA PRO A 38 26.46 19.07 7.66
C PRO A 38 26.50 19.01 6.12
N LYS A 39 27.68 19.01 5.51
CA LYS A 39 27.85 18.92 4.05
C LYS A 39 27.66 17.50 3.50
N LYS A 40 27.93 16.48 4.31
CA LYS A 40 27.81 15.05 3.96
C LYS A 40 27.40 14.25 5.19
N PRO A 41 26.15 14.42 5.67
CA PRO A 41 25.71 13.75 6.88
C PRO A 41 25.53 12.25 6.61
N THR A 42 25.80 11.44 7.63
CA THR A 42 25.34 10.07 7.68
C THR A 42 23.84 10.08 7.97
N VAL A 43 23.05 9.51 7.07
CA VAL A 43 21.59 9.49 7.15
C VAL A 43 21.11 8.12 7.57
N ILE A 44 20.33 8.08 8.66
CA ILE A 44 19.75 6.86 9.25
C ILE A 44 18.23 6.99 9.27
N TYR A 45 17.54 5.95 8.79
CA TYR A 45 16.09 5.84 8.76
C TYR A 45 15.62 4.87 9.85
N SER A 46 14.50 5.17 10.51
CA SER A 46 13.86 4.21 11.41
C SER A 46 13.13 3.10 10.63
N TRP A 47 12.70 2.05 11.31
CA TRP A 47 11.92 0.98 10.67
C TRP A 47 10.58 1.48 10.14
N GLU A 48 9.87 2.30 10.93
CA GLU A 48 8.61 2.94 10.58
C GLU A 48 8.78 3.80 9.33
N GLN A 49 9.89 4.55 9.24
CA GLN A 49 10.20 5.35 8.06
C GLN A 49 10.45 4.48 6.81
N VAL A 50 11.12 3.33 6.96
CA VAL A 50 11.32 2.38 5.85
C VAL A 50 9.98 1.83 5.36
N LEU A 51 9.09 1.44 6.28
CA LEU A 51 7.73 0.98 5.94
C LEU A 51 6.94 2.08 5.22
N GLU A 52 6.98 3.30 5.73
CA GLU A 52 6.30 4.47 5.17
C GLU A 52 6.81 4.81 3.77
N ILE A 53 8.13 4.83 3.56
CA ILE A 53 8.74 5.04 2.24
C ILE A 53 8.27 3.95 1.26
N ARG A 54 8.18 2.69 1.70
CA ARG A 54 7.73 1.58 0.85
C ARG A 54 6.24 1.71 0.51
N ALA A 55 5.40 2.11 1.45
CA ALA A 55 3.98 2.38 1.22
C ALA A 55 3.80 3.50 0.18
N ILE A 56 4.47 4.64 0.37
CA ILE A 56 4.47 5.76 -0.58
C ILE A 56 4.99 5.31 -1.96
N ALA A 57 6.08 4.55 -2.01
CA ALA A 57 6.65 4.08 -3.27
C ALA A 57 5.68 3.17 -4.05
N ASN A 58 4.91 2.33 -3.34
CA ASN A 58 3.87 1.49 -3.95
C ASN A 58 2.68 2.31 -4.43
N LEU A 59 2.13 3.23 -3.62
CA LEU A 59 1.05 4.12 -4.02
C LEU A 59 1.42 4.90 -5.30
N ARG A 60 2.65 5.40 -5.36
CA ARG A 60 3.17 6.16 -6.50
C ARG A 60 3.30 5.38 -7.82
N LYS A 61 3.06 4.06 -7.81
CA LYS A 61 2.92 3.28 -9.06
C LYS A 61 1.58 3.56 -9.75
N GLN A 62 0.56 3.99 -8.99
CA GLN A 62 -0.80 4.21 -9.49
C GLN A 62 -1.24 5.68 -9.41
N ILE A 63 -0.76 6.43 -8.41
CA ILE A 63 -1.17 7.82 -8.19
C ILE A 63 0.00 8.81 -8.23
N SER A 64 -0.31 10.07 -8.52
CA SER A 64 0.68 11.15 -8.52
C SER A 64 1.18 11.46 -7.10
N LEU A 65 2.36 12.06 -6.99
CA LEU A 65 2.87 12.53 -5.70
C LEU A 65 1.99 13.64 -5.09
N GLN A 66 1.37 14.48 -5.92
CA GLN A 66 0.44 15.49 -5.41
C GLN A 66 -0.79 14.84 -4.80
N MET A 67 -1.24 13.71 -5.35
CA MET A 67 -2.32 12.93 -4.74
C MET A 67 -1.91 12.37 -3.38
N VAL A 68 -0.69 11.83 -3.26
CA VAL A 68 -0.15 11.37 -1.96
C VAL A 68 -0.13 12.51 -0.93
N ARG A 69 0.21 13.74 -1.35
CA ARG A 69 0.16 14.90 -0.44
C ARG A 69 -1.25 15.27 -0.04
N LYS A 70 -2.18 15.28 -0.99
CA LYS A 70 -3.61 15.53 -0.70
C LYS A 70 -4.14 14.51 0.31
N LEU A 71 -3.78 13.24 0.14
CA LEU A 71 -4.11 12.16 1.07
C LEU A 71 -3.55 12.43 2.47
N VAL A 72 -2.24 12.69 2.59
CA VAL A 72 -1.59 12.94 3.88
C VAL A 72 -2.18 14.17 4.57
N ALA A 73 -2.42 15.25 3.81
CA ALA A 73 -3.05 16.47 4.33
C ALA A 73 -4.49 16.19 4.79
N PHE A 74 -5.28 15.45 4.00
CA PHE A 74 -6.63 15.08 4.38
C PHE A 74 -6.67 14.30 5.70
N LEU A 75 -5.77 13.32 5.88
CA LEU A 75 -5.69 12.55 7.12
C LEU A 75 -5.38 13.45 8.33
N ASP A 76 -4.37 14.30 8.21
CA ASP A 76 -3.95 15.23 9.26
C ASP A 76 -5.05 16.24 9.62
N GLU A 77 -5.68 16.85 8.61
CA GLU A 77 -6.79 17.81 8.78
C GLU A 77 -8.02 17.21 9.48
N HIS A 78 -8.23 15.90 9.35
CA HIS A 78 -9.36 15.18 9.96
C HIS A 78 -8.98 14.45 11.25
N GLY A 79 -7.78 14.71 11.80
CA GLY A 79 -7.31 14.12 13.05
C GLY A 79 -7.01 12.62 12.97
N LEU A 80 -6.81 12.10 11.76
CA LEU A 80 -6.36 10.74 11.51
C LEU A 80 -4.83 10.70 11.48
N ASP A 81 -4.24 9.57 11.88
CA ASP A 81 -2.79 9.39 11.75
C ASP A 81 -2.37 9.51 10.28
N ALA A 82 -1.40 10.37 10.00
CA ALA A 82 -0.94 10.70 8.66
C ALA A 82 -0.02 9.62 8.04
N THR A 83 0.39 8.61 8.81
CA THR A 83 1.12 7.44 8.30
C THR A 83 0.29 6.64 7.30
N LEU A 84 0.92 6.11 6.26
CA LEU A 84 0.26 5.33 5.22
C LEU A 84 0.58 3.84 5.33
N HIS A 85 1.67 3.45 5.98
CA HIS A 85 2.13 2.05 6.01
C HIS A 85 1.22 1.08 6.77
N ASP A 86 0.41 1.58 7.70
CA ASP A 86 -0.52 0.82 8.54
C ASP A 86 -1.97 0.87 8.00
N LYS A 87 -2.20 1.55 6.88
CA LYS A 87 -3.54 1.80 6.34
C LYS A 87 -3.86 0.90 5.16
N HIS A 88 -5.11 0.46 5.10
CA HIS A 88 -5.64 -0.23 3.94
C HIS A 88 -6.15 0.79 2.91
N LEU A 89 -5.30 1.11 1.94
CA LEU A 89 -5.59 2.07 0.88
C LEU A 89 -5.87 1.37 -0.44
N VAL A 90 -7.00 1.70 -1.05
CA VAL A 90 -7.37 1.26 -2.39
C VAL A 90 -7.26 2.47 -3.32
N THR A 91 -6.53 2.31 -4.43
CA THR A 91 -6.25 3.42 -5.36
C THR A 91 -6.82 3.16 -6.73
N THR A 92 -7.40 4.21 -7.33
CA THR A 92 -7.66 4.32 -8.76
C THR A 92 -6.75 5.42 -9.33
N PRO A 93 -6.64 5.61 -10.65
CA PRO A 93 -5.77 6.66 -11.22
C PRO A 93 -6.05 8.07 -10.69
N ASN A 94 -7.28 8.37 -10.26
CA ASN A 94 -7.70 9.70 -9.83
C ASN A 94 -8.16 9.77 -8.37
N GLU A 95 -8.34 8.63 -7.69
CA GLU A 95 -8.97 8.59 -6.38
C GLU A 95 -8.23 7.66 -5.43
N VAL A 96 -8.31 7.96 -4.14
CA VAL A 96 -7.81 7.12 -3.07
C VAL A 96 -8.91 6.90 -2.05
N PHE A 97 -9.08 5.65 -1.66
CA PHE A 97 -10.05 5.22 -0.68
C PHE A 97 -9.33 4.60 0.52
N LEU A 98 -9.77 4.96 1.72
CA LEU A 98 -9.38 4.35 2.98
C LEU A 98 -10.45 3.31 3.36
N VAL A 99 -10.02 2.07 3.57
CA VAL A 99 -10.89 0.99 4.04
C VAL A 99 -10.64 0.81 5.53
N ALA A 100 -11.70 0.92 6.33
CA ALA A 100 -11.60 0.68 7.76
C ALA A 100 -11.13 -0.77 8.03
N PRO A 101 -10.27 -1.00 9.03
CA PRO A 101 -9.73 -2.33 9.32
C PRO A 101 -10.75 -3.26 9.99
N ASP A 102 -11.92 -2.75 10.37
CA ASP A 102 -12.98 -3.54 10.98
C ASP A 102 -13.88 -4.16 9.90
N TRP A 103 -13.86 -5.50 9.83
CA TRP A 103 -14.64 -6.33 8.92
C TRP A 103 -15.79 -7.05 9.64
N SER A 104 -16.04 -6.73 10.92
CA SER A 104 -17.14 -7.33 11.67
C SER A 104 -18.51 -6.87 11.14
N ASP A 105 -18.57 -5.66 10.57
CA ASP A 105 -19.70 -5.08 9.86
C ASP A 105 -19.40 -4.90 8.35
N MET A 106 -20.32 -4.25 7.62
CA MET A 106 -20.10 -3.87 6.22
C MET A 106 -18.85 -2.98 6.10
N PRO A 107 -17.93 -3.27 5.15
CA PRO A 107 -16.69 -2.53 5.02
C PRO A 107 -16.96 -1.05 4.82
N GLN A 108 -16.47 -0.23 5.74
CA GLN A 108 -16.57 1.22 5.66
C GLN A 108 -15.43 1.74 4.78
N VAL A 109 -15.80 2.21 3.59
CA VAL A 109 -14.85 2.77 2.63
C VAL A 109 -15.07 4.26 2.56
N MET A 110 -14.02 5.05 2.76
CA MET A 110 -14.09 6.51 2.70
C MET A 110 -13.19 7.03 1.59
N LYS A 111 -13.69 7.96 0.76
CA LYS A 111 -12.86 8.66 -0.20
C LYS A 111 -11.98 9.69 0.52
N VAL A 112 -10.67 9.53 0.41
CA VAL A 112 -9.67 10.31 1.17
C VAL A 112 -8.75 11.16 0.29
N ALA A 113 -8.73 10.91 -1.01
CA ALA A 113 -8.12 11.84 -1.97
C ALA A 113 -8.80 11.75 -3.33
N ASP A 114 -8.84 12.88 -4.02
CA ASP A 114 -9.38 13.03 -5.36
C ASP A 114 -8.53 14.02 -6.16
N ARG A 115 -8.45 13.82 -7.48
CA ARG A 115 -7.67 14.70 -8.35
C ARG A 115 -8.24 16.12 -8.35
N ASP A 116 -9.55 16.23 -8.43
CA ASP A 116 -10.28 17.48 -8.56
C ASP A 116 -10.82 17.97 -7.18
N GLY A 117 -10.74 17.10 -6.16
CA GLY A 117 -11.08 17.40 -4.77
C GLY A 117 -12.54 17.10 -4.42
N GLU A 118 -13.24 16.34 -5.27
CA GLU A 118 -14.67 16.09 -5.10
C GLU A 118 -14.95 14.86 -4.23
N GLY A 119 -15.96 14.98 -3.36
CA GLY A 119 -16.50 13.87 -2.57
C GLY A 119 -15.59 13.37 -1.45
N LEU A 120 -14.63 14.18 -0.97
CA LEU A 120 -13.76 13.81 0.15
C LEU A 120 -14.58 13.59 1.44
N GLY A 121 -14.18 12.60 2.23
CA GLY A 121 -14.86 12.23 3.48
C GLY A 121 -16.19 11.47 3.28
N GLN A 122 -16.63 11.25 2.04
CA GLN A 122 -17.85 10.49 1.78
C GLN A 122 -17.64 8.99 2.02
N LEU A 123 -18.58 8.39 2.75
CA LEU A 123 -18.68 6.94 2.89
C LEU A 123 -19.27 6.34 1.61
N MET A 124 -18.58 5.33 1.09
CA MET A 124 -18.88 4.64 -0.15
C MET A 124 -19.39 3.25 0.15
N LEU A 125 -20.54 2.91 -0.43
CA LEU A 125 -21.02 1.53 -0.51
C LEU A 125 -20.23 0.82 -1.61
N MET A 126 -19.36 -0.13 -1.23
CA MET A 126 -18.77 -1.03 -2.21
C MET A 126 -19.79 -2.11 -2.58
N VAL A 127 -20.23 -2.07 -3.84
CA VAL A 127 -20.97 -3.18 -4.44
C VAL A 127 -19.94 -4.21 -4.87
N LEU A 128 -19.91 -5.35 -4.20
CA LEU A 128 -19.12 -6.49 -4.66
C LEU A 128 -19.73 -7.01 -5.96
N PRO A 129 -18.92 -7.31 -6.99
CA PRO A 129 -19.44 -7.98 -8.18
C PRO A 129 -20.03 -9.33 -7.78
N PRO A 130 -20.96 -9.89 -8.60
CA PRO A 130 -21.52 -11.20 -8.32
C PRO A 130 -20.42 -12.22 -8.03
N LEU A 131 -20.61 -13.07 -7.03
CA LEU A 131 -19.59 -14.03 -6.60
C LEU A 131 -19.05 -14.88 -7.76
N ASN A 132 -19.90 -15.19 -8.73
CA ASN A 132 -19.51 -15.91 -9.94
C ASN A 132 -18.42 -15.17 -10.75
N THR A 133 -18.50 -13.85 -10.87
CA THR A 133 -17.50 -13.03 -11.54
C THR A 133 -16.16 -13.10 -10.79
N VAL A 134 -16.18 -12.99 -9.46
CA VAL A 134 -14.97 -13.12 -8.64
C VAL A 134 -14.33 -14.50 -8.81
N ILE A 135 -15.15 -15.56 -8.81
CA ILE A 135 -14.68 -16.93 -9.04
C ILE A 135 -14.02 -17.05 -10.41
N GLN A 136 -14.64 -16.51 -11.46
CA GLN A 136 -14.09 -16.53 -12.82
C GLN A 136 -12.75 -15.81 -12.91
N ASP A 137 -12.63 -14.63 -12.29
CA ASP A 137 -11.37 -13.86 -12.25
C ASP A 137 -10.25 -14.61 -11.52
N ILE A 138 -10.59 -15.25 -10.39
CA ILE A 138 -9.64 -16.10 -9.64
C ILE A 138 -9.17 -17.26 -10.52
N TRP A 139 -10.08 -17.96 -11.21
CA TRP A 139 -9.69 -19.05 -12.09
C TRP A 139 -8.83 -18.58 -13.26
N ALA A 140 -9.18 -17.46 -13.89
CA ALA A 140 -8.39 -16.90 -15.00
C ALA A 140 -6.98 -16.47 -14.55
N ALA A 141 -6.87 -15.80 -13.41
CA ALA A 141 -5.59 -15.40 -12.84
C ALA A 141 -4.73 -16.62 -12.47
N ALA A 142 -5.37 -17.68 -11.98
CA ALA A 142 -4.67 -18.87 -11.59
C ALA A 142 -4.24 -19.71 -12.81
N GLU A 143 -5.05 -19.83 -13.85
CA GLU A 143 -4.65 -20.46 -15.13
C GLU A 143 -3.47 -19.74 -15.80
N ALA A 144 -3.35 -18.43 -15.62
CA ALA A 144 -2.19 -17.65 -16.08
C ALA A 144 -0.94 -17.80 -15.18
N SER A 145 -1.07 -18.42 -14.01
CA SER A 145 0.02 -18.57 -13.06
C SER A 145 0.98 -19.68 -13.49
N GLN A 146 2.26 -19.35 -13.61
CA GLN A 146 3.32 -20.35 -13.88
C GLN A 146 3.72 -21.17 -12.64
N VAL A 147 3.12 -20.88 -11.48
CA VAL A 147 3.47 -21.52 -10.21
C VAL A 147 2.60 -22.74 -9.94
N VAL A 148 1.38 -22.79 -10.49
CA VAL A 148 0.40 -23.83 -10.20
C VAL A 148 0.09 -24.60 -11.47
N ASP A 149 0.44 -25.89 -11.49
CA ASP A 149 -0.03 -26.83 -12.51
C ASP A 149 -1.51 -27.17 -12.24
N PHE A 150 -2.39 -26.48 -12.95
CA PHE A 150 -3.84 -26.59 -12.81
C PHE A 150 -4.40 -27.97 -13.16
N GLU A 151 -3.78 -28.68 -14.10
CA GLU A 151 -4.19 -30.04 -14.44
C GLU A 151 -3.86 -31.00 -13.29
N SER A 152 -2.65 -30.89 -12.73
CA SER A 152 -2.26 -31.68 -11.55
C SER A 152 -3.16 -31.40 -10.34
N PHE A 153 -3.62 -30.16 -10.17
CA PHE A 153 -4.50 -29.77 -9.08
C PHE A 153 -5.92 -30.28 -9.29
N LYS A 154 -6.49 -30.13 -10.49
CA LYS A 154 -7.84 -30.63 -10.83
C LYS A 154 -7.92 -32.16 -10.69
N GLN A 155 -6.86 -32.89 -11.05
CA GLN A 155 -6.80 -34.35 -10.83
C GLN A 155 -6.80 -34.72 -9.34
N ARG A 156 -6.05 -33.98 -8.51
CA ARG A 156 -6.00 -34.17 -7.05
C ARG A 156 -7.30 -33.76 -6.35
N ALA A 157 -7.96 -32.70 -6.80
CA ALA A 157 -9.22 -32.24 -6.25
C ALA A 157 -10.41 -33.14 -6.64
N LYS A 158 -10.35 -33.82 -7.79
CA LYS A 158 -11.32 -34.86 -8.16
C LYS A 158 -11.13 -36.16 -7.38
N THR A 159 -9.94 -36.36 -6.81
CA THR A 159 -9.61 -37.49 -5.93
C THR A 159 -9.73 -37.07 -4.46
N ILE A 160 -10.85 -36.45 -4.07
CA ILE A 160 -11.25 -36.45 -2.66
C ILE A 160 -11.39 -37.93 -2.28
N PRO A 161 -10.63 -38.47 -1.30
CA PRO A 161 -10.82 -39.83 -0.86
C PRO A 161 -12.21 -39.91 -0.23
N ALA A 162 -13.11 -40.65 -0.88
CA ALA A 162 -14.30 -41.16 -0.23
C ALA A 162 -13.84 -42.18 0.82
N GLN A 163 -13.45 -41.73 2.01
CA GLN A 163 -13.38 -42.54 3.25
C GLN A 163 -12.87 -41.68 4.42
N ALA A 164 -13.82 -41.15 5.18
CA ALA A 164 -13.71 -41.09 6.63
C ALA A 164 -14.94 -41.84 7.16
N SER A 165 -14.77 -43.14 7.36
CA SER A 165 -15.67 -43.98 8.17
C SER A 165 -15.23 -43.90 9.62
#